data_AF-A0AAF6BLH9-F1
#
_entry.id   AF-A0AAF6BLH9-F1
#
_cell.length_a   1.000
_cell.length_b   1.000
_cell.length_c   1.000
_cell.angle_alpha   90.00
_cell.angle_beta   90.00
_cell.angle_gamma   90.00
#
_symmetry.space_group_name_H-M   'P 1'
#
loop_
_entity.id
_entity.type
_entity.pdbx_description
1 polymer ?
#
loop_
_entity_poly.entity_id
_entity_poly.type
_entity_poly.pdbx_seq_one_letter_code
_entity_poly.pdbx_strand_id
1 'polypeptide(L)'
;MTFSEQGVTRREIKCKTFKKSSPPESSEILMASLVQCRPPLCKLKSICSDRMPRPDEVKSKCAHGWVWVIVSLLTLCLVLQFVDLPTRGHLLSAARIETRRISYFLGKSWRETTGISHPNYIYPGLVPPYVSNSTCEHSTPADTRSEKSRFASQSTTIGADFDICLALSIGDDGGQPRDKSLPYQLVYSRLFAAMKEEIYATRTHKGKSKAKEVQVLVGVDYGSIVCKMVRDFVNELEIGLPGVKAQCRSFDQLTDGTKCGKLISGSTHRFVPQISPHFNRMASWKSQRLVDLDCSRPEEDAPPIPESKWQPTIVTGFSSNHMAVGLLMLRSLGKAAKEGAVELGTGVSVVVWAMEVFKPEHQKILDCVIDELNTEYNVKAEVRLFDFSAHPQWMRLNQSLGYFGGTGEYAWKGIMVHTVLRERGIALWADAGDRFEDTVSLVETLNTLKSTGFVSRKSHGTIWTRTHPLHLKFFRANLPGIWDLENCEAAIVGFTLKKYKEIARPWYECALIRQCIAPDGSDRSNHRQDQAALSVLSILSRSPCEGAHQHFGHHMDDNPVDSDPVVTLGVYTTHCYVDPLRLSLEQGTHLDHGREGPYIWH
;
A
#
# COMPACT_ATOMS: atom_id res chain seq x y z
N MET A 1 -39.76 -34.86 -25.58
CA MET A 1 -40.48 -35.84 -24.75
C MET A 1 -40.87 -35.17 -23.44
N THR A 2 -41.97 -35.58 -22.82
CA THR A 2 -42.67 -34.84 -21.75
C THR A 2 -42.92 -35.71 -20.51
N PHE A 3 -42.70 -35.14 -19.32
CA PHE A 3 -43.24 -35.52 -17.99
C PHE A 3 -42.93 -34.31 -17.07
N SER A 4 -43.77 -33.70 -16.21
CA SER A 4 -45.04 -34.07 -15.52
C SER A 4 -44.87 -35.19 -14.47
N GLU A 5 -45.39 -35.09 -13.23
CA GLU A 5 -46.14 -34.02 -12.55
C GLU A 5 -46.21 -34.26 -11.02
N GLN A 6 -46.33 -33.21 -10.19
CA GLN A 6 -46.85 -33.19 -8.77
C GLN A 6 -46.12 -34.09 -7.71
N GLY A 7 -46.22 -33.92 -6.38
CA GLY A 7 -46.79 -32.87 -5.51
C GLY A 7 -46.84 -33.28 -4.00
N VAL A 8 -47.28 -32.36 -3.11
CA VAL A 8 -47.95 -32.60 -1.78
C VAL A 8 -47.13 -32.79 -0.46
N THR A 9 -46.98 -31.67 0.28
CA THR A 9 -47.08 -31.40 1.76
C THR A 9 -46.27 -32.13 2.88
N ARG A 10 -45.31 -31.38 3.46
CA ARG A 10 -45.39 -30.62 4.76
C ARG A 10 -46.07 -31.26 6.02
N ARG A 11 -45.27 -31.53 7.08
CA ARG A 11 -45.53 -31.12 8.50
C ARG A 11 -44.30 -31.33 9.43
N GLU A 12 -44.38 -30.89 10.69
CA GLU A 12 -43.21 -30.51 11.53
C GLU A 12 -43.47 -30.72 13.05
N ILE A 13 -42.41 -30.54 13.87
CA ILE A 13 -42.35 -30.32 15.34
C ILE A 13 -42.67 -31.49 16.31
N LYS A 14 -41.66 -31.98 17.07
CA LYS A 14 -41.54 -31.80 18.56
C LYS A 14 -40.39 -32.59 19.20
N CYS A 15 -39.81 -31.99 20.25
CA CYS A 15 -38.80 -32.58 21.14
C CYS A 15 -39.35 -32.76 22.56
N LYS A 16 -38.82 -33.70 23.37
CA LYS A 16 -38.46 -33.43 24.78
C LYS A 16 -37.64 -34.54 25.47
N THR A 17 -36.96 -34.12 26.53
CA THR A 17 -36.02 -34.81 27.43
C THR A 17 -36.69 -35.61 28.56
N PHE A 18 -36.04 -36.63 29.13
CA PHE A 18 -35.37 -36.57 30.46
C PHE A 18 -34.59 -37.86 30.87
N LYS A 19 -33.81 -37.77 31.96
CA LYS A 19 -33.02 -38.85 32.60
C LYS A 19 -33.82 -39.61 33.68
N LYS A 20 -33.53 -40.91 33.94
CA LYS A 20 -32.98 -41.42 35.24
C LYS A 20 -32.81 -42.97 35.36
N SER A 21 -31.74 -43.36 36.06
CA SER A 21 -31.48 -44.53 36.96
C SER A 21 -31.86 -45.99 36.63
N SER A 22 -30.83 -46.86 36.78
CA SER A 22 -30.78 -48.33 37.07
C SER A 22 -31.29 -48.70 38.48
N PRO A 23 -31.20 -49.95 39.05
CA PRO A 23 -30.41 -51.19 38.74
C PRO A 23 -31.29 -52.48 38.73
N PRO A 24 -30.84 -53.74 39.05
CA PRO A 24 -29.51 -54.41 39.12
C PRO A 24 -29.36 -55.51 38.01
N GLU A 25 -28.49 -56.54 37.98
CA GLU A 25 -27.70 -57.29 38.99
C GLU A 25 -26.45 -58.01 38.39
N SER A 26 -25.71 -58.77 39.22
CA SER A 26 -24.45 -59.57 39.05
C SER A 26 -24.02 -60.14 37.67
N SER A 27 -22.74 -60.47 37.40
CA SER A 27 -21.52 -60.53 38.24
C SER A 27 -20.21 -60.59 37.42
N GLU A 28 -19.12 -59.96 37.94
CA GLU A 28 -17.68 -60.35 37.83
C GLU A 28 -17.03 -60.40 36.42
N ILE A 29 -15.76 -60.02 36.17
CA ILE A 29 -14.59 -59.59 36.98
C ILE A 29 -13.68 -58.70 36.05
N LEU A 30 -12.63 -57.92 36.38
CA LEU A 30 -11.58 -57.91 37.43
C LEU A 30 -11.17 -56.47 37.87
N MET A 31 -10.25 -56.41 38.83
CA MET A 31 -9.40 -55.31 39.32
C MET A 31 -8.44 -54.70 38.26
N ALA A 32 -7.80 -53.53 38.40
CA ALA A 32 -7.96 -52.32 39.25
C ALA A 32 -7.10 -51.17 38.64
N SER A 33 -7.41 -49.85 38.69
CA SER A 33 -7.69 -48.91 39.82
C SER A 33 -6.42 -48.52 40.61
N LEU A 34 -6.10 -47.28 41.06
CA LEU A 34 -6.63 -45.88 41.02
C LEU A 34 -5.42 -44.93 41.38
N VAL A 35 -5.24 -43.66 40.93
CA VAL A 35 -5.83 -42.37 41.42
C VAL A 35 -5.55 -42.12 42.94
N GLN A 36 -5.09 -40.96 43.47
CA GLN A 36 -5.26 -39.52 43.12
C GLN A 36 -4.26 -38.53 43.82
N CYS A 37 -4.44 -37.22 43.58
CA CYS A 37 -4.19 -36.05 44.49
C CYS A 37 -2.84 -35.25 44.50
N ARG A 38 -2.98 -33.99 44.98
CA ARG A 38 -1.98 -32.91 45.24
C ARG A 38 -1.88 -32.68 46.78
N PRO A 39 -1.20 -31.65 47.39
CA PRO A 39 -0.33 -30.57 46.86
C PRO A 39 1.09 -30.45 47.53
N PRO A 40 1.51 -29.38 48.26
CA PRO A 40 2.58 -28.47 47.80
C PRO A 40 3.82 -28.34 48.73
N LEU A 41 4.86 -27.60 48.28
CA LEU A 41 5.92 -26.81 48.99
C LEU A 41 7.07 -26.58 47.96
N CYS A 42 7.72 -25.43 47.75
CA CYS A 42 8.48 -24.48 48.60
C CYS A 42 9.96 -24.84 48.86
N LYS A 43 10.83 -23.84 48.62
CA LYS A 43 12.24 -23.70 49.02
C LYS A 43 13.27 -24.72 48.49
N LEU A 44 14.21 -24.21 47.70
CA LEU A 44 15.64 -24.51 47.88
C LEU A 44 16.47 -23.25 47.59
N LYS A 45 17.37 -22.92 48.53
CA LYS A 45 18.36 -21.84 48.44
C LYS A 45 19.73 -22.45 48.77
N SER A 46 20.71 -22.34 47.88
CA SER A 46 22.11 -22.28 48.28
C SER A 46 23.03 -21.76 47.17
N ILE A 47 23.66 -20.62 47.46
CA ILE A 47 25.10 -20.38 47.34
C ILE A 47 25.75 -20.70 45.97
N CYS A 48 26.01 -19.64 45.21
CA CYS A 48 27.39 -19.24 44.92
C CYS A 48 27.47 -17.72 44.71
N SER A 49 28.13 -17.03 45.61
CA SER A 49 28.63 -15.65 45.42
C SER A 49 30.12 -15.76 45.14
N ASP A 50 30.63 -15.06 44.13
CA ASP A 50 31.58 -13.97 44.38
C ASP A 50 31.99 -13.17 43.13
N ARG A 51 32.34 -11.90 43.38
CA ARG A 51 33.24 -11.03 42.58
C ARG A 51 32.93 -10.82 41.09
N MET A 52 32.24 -9.70 40.82
CA MET A 52 32.77 -8.65 39.91
C MET A 52 32.10 -7.30 40.24
N PRO A 53 32.76 -6.15 39.98
CA PRO A 53 32.25 -4.83 40.34
C PRO A 53 31.19 -4.31 39.35
N ARG A 54 30.36 -3.36 39.82
CA ARG A 54 29.45 -2.58 38.95
C ARG A 54 30.18 -1.40 38.31
N PRO A 55 29.84 -1.10 37.05
CA PRO A 55 29.50 0.25 36.61
C PRO A 55 27.97 0.43 36.64
N ASP A 56 27.51 1.66 36.87
CA ASP A 56 26.08 2.00 36.87
C ASP A 56 25.57 2.44 35.47
N GLU A 57 24.28 2.76 35.40
CA GLU A 57 23.63 3.53 34.31
C GLU A 57 23.43 2.93 32.89
N VAL A 58 23.00 1.65 32.79
CA VAL A 58 22.09 1.25 31.68
C VAL A 58 20.92 0.41 32.21
N LYS A 59 19.78 1.05 32.53
CA LYS A 59 18.58 0.34 33.03
C LYS A 59 17.64 -0.15 31.93
N SER A 60 17.70 -1.46 31.69
CA SER A 60 16.51 -2.33 31.57
C SER A 60 15.44 -1.97 30.52
N LYS A 61 15.73 -2.29 29.25
CA LYS A 61 14.69 -2.77 28.31
C LYS A 61 15.12 -4.02 27.53
N CYS A 62 16.35 -4.07 27.02
CA CYS A 62 16.80 -5.16 26.13
C CYS A 62 16.80 -6.55 26.79
N ALA A 63 17.17 -6.67 28.07
CA ALA A 63 17.35 -7.96 28.75
C ALA A 63 16.08 -8.84 28.74
N HIS A 64 14.89 -8.26 28.91
CA HIS A 64 13.64 -9.02 28.90
C HIS A 64 13.28 -9.58 27.51
N GLY A 65 13.66 -8.88 26.44
CA GLY A 65 13.44 -9.36 25.06
C GLY A 65 14.30 -10.58 24.74
N TRP A 66 15.59 -10.52 25.06
CA TRP A 66 16.52 -11.63 24.82
C TRP A 66 16.16 -12.89 25.62
N VAL A 67 15.72 -12.75 26.89
CA VAL A 67 15.24 -13.89 27.68
C VAL A 67 14.02 -14.53 27.03
N TRP A 68 13.04 -13.75 26.54
CA TRP A 68 11.87 -14.30 25.84
C TRP A 68 12.24 -15.01 24.53
N VAL A 69 13.17 -14.47 23.74
CA VAL A 69 13.66 -15.12 22.52
C VAL A 69 14.36 -16.45 22.84
N ILE A 70 15.27 -16.46 23.82
CA ILE A 70 16.00 -17.68 24.22
C ILE A 70 15.05 -18.75 24.77
N VAL A 71 14.10 -18.39 25.64
CA VAL A 71 13.09 -19.33 26.16
C VAL A 71 12.21 -19.87 25.04
N SER A 72 11.81 -19.03 24.08
CA SER A 72 10.99 -19.46 22.93
C SER A 72 11.75 -20.42 22.01
N LEU A 73 13.03 -20.15 21.72
CA LEU A 73 13.89 -21.04 20.92
C LEU A 73 14.16 -22.37 21.62
N LEU A 74 14.46 -22.37 22.92
CA LEU A 74 14.65 -23.61 23.70
C LEU A 74 13.36 -24.45 23.77
N THR A 75 12.20 -23.79 23.94
CA THR A 75 10.89 -24.47 23.94
C THR A 75 10.59 -25.07 22.56
N LEU A 76 10.89 -24.34 21.48
CA LEU A 76 10.72 -24.83 20.11
C LEU A 76 11.64 -26.04 19.82
N CYS A 77 12.91 -25.99 20.24
CA CYS A 77 13.84 -27.11 20.11
C CYS A 77 13.36 -28.37 20.86
N LEU A 78 12.85 -28.21 22.09
CA LEU A 78 12.25 -29.31 22.85
C LEU A 78 11.02 -29.89 22.14
N VAL A 79 10.08 -29.05 21.69
CA VAL A 79 8.89 -29.52 20.95
C VAL A 79 9.30 -30.24 19.66
N LEU A 80 10.31 -29.75 18.94
CA LEU A 80 10.82 -30.39 17.72
C LEU A 80 11.56 -31.71 17.96
N GLN A 81 11.87 -32.11 19.21
CA GLN A 81 12.47 -33.41 19.55
C GLN A 81 11.46 -34.52 19.84
N PHE A 82 10.20 -34.19 20.16
CA PHE A 82 9.17 -35.16 20.62
C PHE A 82 7.93 -35.22 19.72
N VAL A 83 8.05 -34.83 18.44
CA VAL A 83 6.92 -34.71 17.50
C VAL A 83 7.24 -35.34 16.15
N ASP A 84 6.33 -36.18 15.66
CA ASP A 84 6.46 -36.94 14.41
C ASP A 84 6.56 -36.05 13.15
N LEU A 85 7.18 -36.61 12.10
CA LEU A 85 7.56 -35.91 10.86
C LEU A 85 6.45 -35.04 10.24
N PRO A 86 5.18 -35.49 10.09
CA PRO A 86 4.14 -34.69 9.44
C PRO A 86 3.86 -33.38 10.19
N THR A 87 3.71 -33.48 11.52
CA THR A 87 3.51 -32.35 12.43
C THR A 87 4.74 -31.44 12.53
N ARG A 88 5.95 -32.00 12.36
CA ARG A 88 7.22 -31.26 12.31
C ARG A 88 7.23 -30.23 11.16
N GLY A 89 6.64 -30.55 10.02
CA GLY A 89 6.51 -29.64 8.87
C GLY A 89 5.65 -28.40 9.19
N HIS A 90 4.49 -28.59 9.82
CA HIS A 90 3.62 -27.48 10.23
C HIS A 90 4.28 -26.58 11.30
N LEU A 91 4.99 -27.18 12.27
CA LEU A 91 5.75 -26.43 13.28
C LEU A 91 6.90 -25.62 12.66
N LEU A 92 7.63 -26.16 11.69
CA LEU A 92 8.68 -25.43 10.96
C LEU A 92 8.12 -24.28 10.11
N SER A 93 6.91 -24.44 9.54
CA SER A 93 6.21 -23.35 8.85
C SER A 93 5.81 -22.23 9.82
N ALA A 94 5.24 -22.56 10.98
CA ALA A 94 4.91 -21.58 12.02
C ALA A 94 6.16 -20.86 12.56
N ALA A 95 7.26 -21.61 12.78
CA ALA A 95 8.54 -21.04 13.19
C ALA A 95 9.11 -20.08 12.14
N ARG A 96 9.05 -20.41 10.83
CA ARG A 96 9.45 -19.51 9.74
C ARG A 96 8.64 -18.20 9.74
N ILE A 97 7.33 -18.25 10.02
CA ILE A 97 6.48 -17.06 10.13
C ILE A 97 6.92 -16.18 11.30
N GLU A 98 7.17 -16.77 12.48
CA GLU A 98 7.57 -15.99 13.66
C GLU A 98 9.01 -15.48 13.58
N THR A 99 9.94 -16.22 12.95
CA THR A 99 11.29 -15.72 12.66
C THR A 99 11.24 -14.52 11.70
N ARG A 100 10.40 -14.56 10.65
CA ARG A 100 10.18 -13.40 9.76
C ARG A 100 9.64 -12.18 10.54
N ARG A 101 8.72 -12.39 11.49
CA ARG A 101 8.24 -11.32 12.40
C ARG A 101 9.36 -10.75 13.27
N ILE A 102 10.22 -11.59 13.85
CA ILE A 102 11.35 -11.16 14.68
C ILE A 102 12.35 -10.33 13.85
N SER A 103 12.74 -10.79 12.66
CA SER A 103 13.62 -10.03 11.75
C SER A 103 13.03 -8.67 11.37
N TYR A 104 11.73 -8.60 11.09
CA TYR A 104 11.02 -7.36 10.79
C TYR A 104 10.98 -6.40 12.01
N PHE A 105 10.75 -6.93 13.21
CA PHE A 105 10.74 -6.14 14.45
C PHE A 105 12.13 -5.58 14.79
N LEU A 106 13.18 -6.37 14.58
CA LEU A 106 14.57 -5.93 14.72
C LEU A 106 14.94 -4.87 13.67
N GLY A 107 14.50 -5.03 12.42
CA GLY A 107 14.70 -4.02 11.36
C GLY A 107 14.09 -2.66 11.71
N LYS A 108 12.88 -2.64 12.30
CA LYS A 108 12.27 -1.41 12.83
C LYS A 108 13.12 -0.78 13.95
N SER A 109 13.55 -1.60 14.92
CA SER A 109 14.41 -1.13 16.01
C SER A 109 15.74 -0.58 15.50
N TRP A 110 16.34 -1.20 14.48
CA TRP A 110 17.63 -0.77 13.92
C TRP A 110 17.54 0.64 13.34
N ARG A 111 16.50 0.90 12.53
CA ARG A 111 16.28 2.22 11.89
C ARG A 111 16.04 3.34 12.91
N GLU A 112 15.33 3.06 13.99
CA GLU A 112 15.10 4.00 15.11
C GLU A 112 16.35 4.20 16.00
N THR A 113 17.35 3.31 15.95
CA THR A 113 18.52 3.33 16.86
C THR A 113 19.81 3.81 16.18
N THR A 114 20.00 3.57 14.88
CA THR A 114 21.29 3.83 14.21
C THR A 114 21.31 5.10 13.36
N GLY A 115 20.20 5.47 12.72
CA GLY A 115 20.19 6.53 11.69
C GLY A 115 21.05 6.25 10.45
N ILE A 116 21.57 5.02 10.30
CA ILE A 116 22.49 4.66 9.21
C ILE A 116 21.72 4.43 7.92
N SER A 117 22.00 5.24 6.90
CA SER A 117 21.69 4.93 5.51
C SER A 117 22.55 3.75 5.04
N HIS A 118 21.92 2.70 4.49
CA HIS A 118 22.66 1.66 3.78
C HIS A 118 23.39 2.28 2.56
N PRO A 119 24.72 2.10 2.39
CA PRO A 119 25.51 2.88 1.45
C PRO A 119 25.07 2.73 -0.02
N ASN A 120 24.55 1.57 -0.40
CA ASN A 120 24.16 1.25 -1.78
C ASN A 120 22.72 1.72 -2.14
N TYR A 121 22.02 2.41 -1.23
CA TYR A 121 20.65 2.91 -1.50
C TYR A 121 20.53 4.41 -1.31
N ILE A 122 20.05 5.09 -2.36
CA ILE A 122 19.49 6.43 -2.20
C ILE A 122 18.13 6.30 -1.51
N TYR A 123 18.04 6.80 -0.29
CA TYR A 123 16.75 7.09 0.33
C TYR A 123 16.23 8.38 -0.31
N PRO A 124 15.08 8.36 -1.01
CA PRO A 124 14.49 9.60 -1.51
C PRO A 124 14.24 10.53 -0.34
N GLY A 125 14.61 11.81 -0.48
CA GLY A 125 14.09 12.84 0.42
C GLY A 125 12.58 12.83 0.28
N LEU A 126 11.87 12.29 1.29
CA LEU A 126 10.45 11.99 1.20
C LEU A 126 9.70 13.22 0.68
N VAL A 127 9.01 13.09 -0.46
CA VAL A 127 7.85 13.94 -0.75
C VAL A 127 6.88 13.62 0.37
N PRO A 128 6.71 14.49 1.39
CA PRO A 128 6.14 14.02 2.64
C PRO A 128 4.66 13.72 2.38
N PRO A 129 4.16 12.51 2.70
CA PRO A 129 2.91 11.99 2.16
C PRO A 129 1.75 12.97 2.35
N TYR A 130 1.72 13.63 3.51
CA TYR A 130 1.22 15.00 3.65
C TYR A 130 2.11 15.77 4.65
N VAL A 131 2.96 16.68 4.17
CA VAL A 131 3.37 17.83 5.02
C VAL A 131 2.27 18.88 4.91
N SER A 132 1.61 19.10 6.04
CA SER A 132 0.66 20.18 6.24
C SER A 132 1.46 21.47 6.45
N ASN A 133 1.88 22.11 5.36
CA ASN A 133 2.24 23.52 5.41
C ASN A 133 0.92 24.30 5.51
N SER A 134 0.55 24.70 6.74
CA SER A 134 -0.71 25.36 7.07
C SER A 134 -0.81 26.82 6.60
N THR A 135 -0.12 27.18 5.52
CA THR A 135 -0.16 28.53 4.91
C THR A 135 -1.55 28.89 4.35
N CYS A 136 -2.44 27.91 4.21
CA CYS A 136 -3.87 28.10 3.89
C CYS A 136 -4.75 28.40 5.12
N GLU A 137 -4.23 28.38 6.35
CA GLU A 137 -5.01 28.75 7.51
C GLU A 137 -5.12 30.27 7.61
N HIS A 138 -6.31 30.79 7.28
CA HIS A 138 -6.72 32.10 7.76
C HIS A 138 -6.69 32.08 9.29
N SER A 139 -5.67 32.72 9.86
CA SER A 139 -5.60 33.08 11.27
C SER A 139 -6.65 34.15 11.59
N THR A 140 -7.90 33.72 11.71
CA THR A 140 -9.00 34.55 12.20
C THR A 140 -8.59 35.17 13.54
N PRO A 141 -8.58 36.51 13.69
CA PRO A 141 -8.15 37.14 14.92
C PRO A 141 -9.01 36.70 16.13
N ALA A 142 -8.36 35.97 17.04
CA ALA A 142 -8.94 35.34 18.23
C ALA A 142 -10.03 34.27 17.97
N ASP A 143 -10.38 33.56 19.04
CA ASP A 143 -11.63 32.82 19.14
C ASP A 143 -12.81 33.80 18.95
N THR A 144 -13.28 33.92 17.70
CA THR A 144 -14.58 34.53 17.39
C THR A 144 -15.68 33.60 17.88
N ARG A 145 -15.90 33.67 19.19
CA ARG A 145 -16.92 32.98 19.98
C ARG A 145 -18.25 32.98 19.23
N SER A 146 -18.57 31.85 18.59
CA SER A 146 -19.76 31.72 17.75
C SER A 146 -21.00 32.19 18.50
N GLU A 147 -21.66 33.22 18.00
CA GLU A 147 -22.92 33.75 18.56
C GLU A 147 -24.11 32.80 18.34
N LYS A 148 -23.87 31.58 17.88
CA LYS A 148 -24.80 30.44 17.97
C LYS A 148 -24.30 29.34 18.89
N SER A 149 -23.57 29.71 19.94
CA SER A 149 -23.44 28.93 21.17
C SER A 149 -24.83 28.70 21.80
N ARG A 150 -25.50 27.62 21.41
CA ARG A 150 -26.68 27.09 22.13
C ARG A 150 -26.35 26.59 23.54
N PHE A 151 -25.06 26.56 23.92
CA PHE A 151 -24.65 26.59 25.32
C PHE A 151 -24.81 28.01 25.90
N ALA A 152 -26.06 28.41 26.10
CA ALA A 152 -26.46 29.57 26.87
C ALA A 152 -27.27 29.11 28.10
N SER A 153 -26.94 29.68 29.26
CA SER A 153 -27.72 29.62 30.52
C SER A 153 -28.12 28.26 31.14
N GLN A 154 -27.39 27.15 30.93
CA GLN A 154 -27.40 26.04 31.90
C GLN A 154 -25.98 25.54 32.23
N SER A 155 -25.55 25.79 33.47
CA SER A 155 -24.27 25.36 34.01
C SER A 155 -24.35 23.93 34.57
N THR A 156 -24.25 22.93 33.69
CA THR A 156 -23.91 21.56 34.09
C THR A 156 -22.85 20.99 33.15
N THR A 157 -21.95 20.15 33.69
CA THR A 157 -20.79 19.59 33.00
C THR A 157 -21.15 18.42 32.07
N ILE A 158 -22.06 18.68 31.13
CA ILE A 158 -22.43 17.69 30.11
C ILE A 158 -21.26 17.49 29.15
N GLY A 159 -20.85 16.23 28.99
CA GLY A 159 -19.80 15.82 28.05
C GLY A 159 -20.16 16.15 26.61
N ALA A 160 -19.14 16.13 25.74
CA ALA A 160 -19.39 15.91 24.32
C ALA A 160 -19.48 14.40 24.08
N ASP A 161 -20.37 13.97 23.20
CA ASP A 161 -20.54 12.56 22.82
C ASP A 161 -19.37 12.10 21.93
N PHE A 162 -18.82 13.04 21.16
CA PHE A 162 -17.64 12.89 20.32
C PHE A 162 -16.62 14.00 20.63
N ASP A 163 -15.33 13.66 20.72
CA ASP A 163 -14.27 14.67 20.87
C ASP A 163 -14.17 15.55 19.63
N ILE A 164 -14.25 14.92 18.45
CA ILE A 164 -14.08 15.54 17.15
C ILE A 164 -15.27 15.16 16.28
N CYS A 165 -15.84 16.15 15.59
CA CYS A 165 -16.79 15.93 14.50
C CYS A 165 -16.21 16.48 13.20
N LEU A 166 -16.48 15.82 12.08
CA LEU A 166 -16.18 16.30 10.73
C LEU A 166 -17.48 16.36 9.94
N ALA A 167 -17.85 17.54 9.45
CA ALA A 167 -18.99 17.74 8.56
C ALA A 167 -18.51 17.74 7.10
N LEU A 168 -19.06 16.83 6.31
CA LEU A 168 -18.76 16.67 4.88
C LEU A 168 -20.04 16.80 4.06
N SER A 169 -20.01 17.63 3.01
CA SER A 169 -21.02 17.57 1.97
C SER A 169 -20.31 17.29 0.65
N ILE A 170 -20.59 16.14 0.06
CA ILE A 170 -20.00 15.70 -1.21
C ILE A 170 -20.80 16.27 -2.39
N GLY A 171 -22.11 16.46 -2.24
CA GLY A 171 -23.00 16.96 -3.29
C GLY A 171 -23.60 15.87 -4.18
N ASP A 172 -22.95 14.71 -4.30
CA ASP A 172 -23.42 13.54 -5.06
C ASP A 172 -22.92 12.20 -4.46
N ASP A 173 -23.43 11.08 -4.99
CA ASP A 173 -22.98 9.71 -4.66
C ASP A 173 -21.91 9.17 -5.63
N GLY A 174 -21.34 10.04 -6.49
CA GLY A 174 -20.48 9.67 -7.60
C GLY A 174 -21.20 9.17 -8.88
N GLY A 175 -22.51 8.89 -8.85
CA GLY A 175 -23.28 8.39 -10.00
C GLY A 175 -23.90 9.49 -10.88
N GLN A 176 -24.28 10.62 -10.29
CA GLN A 176 -24.77 11.81 -10.99
C GLN A 176 -23.98 13.04 -10.53
N PRO A 177 -22.87 13.39 -11.23
CA PRO A 177 -22.04 14.51 -10.83
C PRO A 177 -22.80 15.84 -10.92
N ARG A 178 -22.57 16.70 -9.92
CA ARG A 178 -22.99 18.11 -9.95
C ARG A 178 -21.77 19.01 -9.99
N ASP A 179 -21.86 20.14 -10.67
CA ASP A 179 -20.74 21.08 -10.94
C ASP A 179 -19.99 21.57 -9.68
N LYS A 180 -20.64 21.51 -8.51
CA LYS A 180 -20.10 21.92 -7.20
C LYS A 180 -19.77 20.74 -6.27
N SER A 181 -19.69 19.52 -6.77
CA SER A 181 -19.44 18.34 -5.93
C SER A 181 -17.98 18.25 -5.49
N LEU A 182 -17.74 17.84 -4.24
CA LEU A 182 -16.42 17.83 -3.64
C LEU A 182 -15.59 16.61 -4.13
N PRO A 183 -14.37 16.78 -4.65
CA PRO A 183 -13.49 15.66 -5.00
C PRO A 183 -13.10 14.83 -3.78
N TYR A 184 -13.17 13.50 -3.87
CA TYR A 184 -12.77 12.61 -2.77
C TYR A 184 -11.27 12.72 -2.45
N GLN A 185 -10.44 13.04 -3.45
CA GLN A 185 -9.04 13.42 -3.27
C GLN A 185 -8.90 14.60 -2.30
N LEU A 186 -9.73 15.63 -2.45
CA LEU A 186 -9.70 16.84 -1.63
C LEU A 186 -10.23 16.60 -0.20
N VAL A 187 -11.21 15.70 -0.04
CA VAL A 187 -11.64 15.20 1.29
C VAL A 187 -10.45 14.55 2.02
N TYR A 188 -9.68 13.72 1.32
CA TYR A 188 -8.53 13.03 1.91
C TYR A 188 -7.35 13.98 2.18
N SER A 189 -7.02 14.86 1.22
CA SER A 189 -5.84 15.74 1.29
C SER A 189 -6.00 16.94 2.24
N ARG A 190 -7.23 17.45 2.42
CA ARG A 190 -7.52 18.59 3.32
C ARG A 190 -8.20 18.16 4.61
N LEU A 191 -9.37 17.52 4.51
CA LEU A 191 -10.27 17.35 5.65
C LEU A 191 -9.86 16.18 6.56
N PHE A 192 -9.38 15.08 5.99
CA PHE A 192 -8.78 13.99 6.78
C PHE A 192 -7.40 14.37 7.32
N ALA A 193 -6.62 15.20 6.62
CA ALA A 193 -5.36 15.76 7.13
C ALA A 193 -5.60 16.63 8.38
N ALA A 194 -6.53 17.58 8.33
CA ALA A 194 -6.93 18.36 9.50
C ALA A 194 -7.48 17.46 10.62
N MET A 195 -8.31 16.46 10.30
CA MET A 195 -8.81 15.48 11.27
C MET A 195 -7.67 14.69 11.95
N LYS A 196 -6.61 14.33 11.21
CA LYS A 196 -5.41 13.68 11.77
C LYS A 196 -4.78 14.56 12.85
N GLU A 197 -4.51 15.82 12.54
CA GLU A 197 -3.89 16.79 13.45
C GLU A 197 -4.73 16.99 14.72
N GLU A 198 -6.05 17.15 14.58
CA GLU A 198 -6.94 17.31 15.74
C GLU A 198 -6.97 16.07 16.65
N ILE A 199 -6.86 14.86 16.08
CA ILE A 199 -6.74 13.61 16.86
C ILE A 199 -5.43 13.60 17.65
N TYR A 200 -4.30 13.99 17.04
CA TYR A 200 -3.01 14.12 17.75
C TYR A 200 -3.05 15.20 18.84
N ALA A 201 -3.60 16.38 18.56
CA ALA A 201 -3.74 17.47 19.52
C ALA A 201 -4.63 17.05 20.71
N THR A 202 -5.82 16.50 20.43
CA THR A 202 -6.76 15.99 21.44
C THR A 202 -6.12 14.93 22.33
N ARG A 203 -5.38 13.97 21.74
CA ARG A 203 -4.66 12.93 22.49
C ARG A 203 -3.55 13.52 23.37
N THR A 204 -2.88 14.57 22.89
CA THR A 204 -1.82 15.27 23.64
C THR A 204 -2.40 16.01 24.84
N HIS A 205 -3.50 16.75 24.67
CA HIS A 205 -4.21 17.44 25.75
C HIS A 205 -4.83 16.48 26.78
N LYS A 206 -5.29 15.29 26.38
CA LYS A 206 -5.81 14.25 27.29
C LYS A 206 -4.73 13.64 28.21
N GLY A 207 -3.44 13.83 27.91
CA GLY A 207 -2.32 13.43 28.76
C GLY A 207 -1.97 11.93 28.74
N LYS A 208 -0.88 11.56 29.43
CA LYS A 208 -0.35 10.19 29.46
C LYS A 208 -1.12 9.23 30.40
N SER A 209 -2.18 9.69 31.06
CA SER A 209 -3.00 8.93 32.03
C SER A 209 -3.97 7.95 31.35
N LYS A 210 -3.40 6.87 30.79
CA LYS A 210 -4.07 5.64 30.31
C LYS A 210 -5.37 5.82 29.50
N ALA A 211 -5.24 5.68 28.18
CA ALA A 211 -6.25 5.07 27.32
C ALA A 211 -7.67 5.68 27.33
N LYS A 212 -7.80 7.00 27.47
CA LYS A 212 -9.03 7.67 27.00
C LYS A 212 -9.04 7.72 25.48
N GLU A 213 -9.87 6.85 24.89
CA GLU A 213 -10.14 6.80 23.46
C GLU A 213 -10.49 8.20 22.91
N VAL A 214 -10.14 8.45 21.65
CA VAL A 214 -10.63 9.61 20.89
C VAL A 214 -11.85 9.16 20.10
N GLN A 215 -13.02 9.74 20.39
CA GLN A 215 -14.26 9.47 19.67
C GLN A 215 -14.43 10.49 18.55
N VAL A 216 -14.58 10.00 17.32
CA VAL A 216 -14.71 10.80 16.10
C VAL A 216 -16.06 10.52 15.44
N LEU A 217 -16.78 11.55 15.02
CA LEU A 217 -17.97 11.45 14.18
C LEU A 217 -17.70 12.08 12.82
N VAL A 218 -18.00 11.37 11.74
CA VAL A 218 -18.04 11.93 10.38
C VAL A 218 -19.50 11.93 9.93
N GLY A 219 -20.09 13.12 9.84
CA GLY A 219 -21.42 13.33 9.28
C GLY A 219 -21.31 13.71 7.81
N VAL A 220 -22.03 12.99 6.94
CA VAL A 220 -21.93 13.14 5.48
C VAL A 220 -23.30 13.08 4.80
N ASP A 221 -23.45 13.71 3.64
CA ASP A 221 -24.64 13.53 2.78
C ASP A 221 -24.64 12.16 2.08
N TYR A 222 -23.58 11.84 1.34
CA TYR A 222 -23.44 10.60 0.55
C TYR A 222 -22.30 9.71 1.07
N GLY A 223 -22.62 8.88 2.06
CA GLY A 223 -21.61 8.11 2.81
C GLY A 223 -21.00 6.87 2.13
N SER A 224 -21.45 6.46 0.94
CA SER A 224 -21.13 5.16 0.32
C SER A 224 -19.63 4.91 0.10
N ILE A 225 -18.91 5.91 -0.40
CA ILE A 225 -17.44 5.91 -0.58
C ILE A 225 -16.76 6.52 0.65
N VAL A 226 -17.29 7.64 1.16
CA VAL A 226 -16.67 8.39 2.26
C VAL A 226 -16.54 7.55 3.53
N CYS A 227 -17.56 6.80 3.95
CA CYS A 227 -17.47 5.99 5.16
C CYS A 227 -16.46 4.83 5.03
N LYS A 228 -16.23 4.32 3.82
CA LYS A 228 -15.16 3.35 3.55
C LYS A 228 -13.78 4.00 3.65
N MET A 229 -13.62 5.23 3.13
CA MET A 229 -12.41 6.02 3.32
C MET A 229 -12.15 6.33 4.80
N VAL A 230 -13.17 6.69 5.58
CA VAL A 230 -13.05 6.94 7.04
C VAL A 230 -12.56 5.68 7.76
N ARG A 231 -13.18 4.52 7.49
CA ARG A 231 -12.73 3.22 8.05
C ARG A 231 -11.26 2.97 7.72
N ASP A 232 -10.89 3.06 6.45
CA ASP A 232 -9.51 2.75 6.02
C ASP A 232 -8.50 3.72 6.65
N PHE A 233 -8.80 5.02 6.66
CA PHE A 233 -7.97 6.04 7.29
C PHE A 233 -7.81 5.84 8.82
N VAL A 234 -8.88 5.45 9.52
CA VAL A 234 -8.86 5.24 10.97
C VAL A 234 -8.11 3.96 11.33
N ASN A 235 -8.26 2.88 10.56
CA ASN A 235 -7.47 1.67 10.71
C ASN A 235 -5.95 1.96 10.56
N GLU A 236 -5.57 2.80 9.60
CA GLU A 236 -4.19 3.28 9.42
C GLU A 236 -3.70 4.12 10.62
N LEU A 237 -4.56 4.96 11.21
CA LEU A 237 -4.21 5.70 12.42
C LEU A 237 -4.05 4.81 13.65
N GLU A 238 -4.92 3.83 13.88
CA GLU A 238 -4.89 2.97 15.07
C GLU A 238 -3.56 2.21 15.23
N ILE A 239 -2.88 1.86 14.12
CA ILE A 239 -1.58 1.20 14.12
C ILE A 239 -0.49 2.07 14.79
N GLY A 240 -0.51 3.38 14.55
CA GLY A 240 0.43 4.34 15.16
C GLY A 240 -0.11 5.04 16.41
N LEU A 241 -1.43 5.00 16.62
CA LEU A 241 -2.15 5.87 17.56
C LEU A 241 -3.36 5.16 18.20
N PRO A 242 -3.19 3.97 18.82
CA PRO A 242 -4.29 3.07 19.17
C PRO A 242 -5.33 3.71 20.11
N GLY A 243 -6.61 3.40 19.93
CA GLY A 243 -7.72 3.99 20.66
C GLY A 243 -8.31 5.22 19.97
N VAL A 244 -8.53 5.14 18.65
CA VAL A 244 -9.25 6.15 17.86
C VAL A 244 -10.46 5.46 17.24
N LYS A 245 -11.65 5.72 17.79
CA LYS A 245 -12.90 5.16 17.27
C LYS A 245 -13.63 6.21 16.46
N ALA A 246 -13.92 5.87 15.21
CA ALA A 246 -14.73 6.70 14.33
C ALA A 246 -16.09 6.06 14.03
N GLN A 247 -17.11 6.88 13.98
CA GLN A 247 -18.41 6.56 13.42
C GLN A 247 -18.61 7.42 12.18
N CYS A 248 -19.01 6.82 11.06
CA CYS A 248 -19.46 7.57 9.88
C CYS A 248 -20.96 7.37 9.73
N ARG A 249 -21.71 8.47 9.57
CA ARG A 249 -23.18 8.47 9.50
C ARG A 249 -23.63 9.40 8.39
N SER A 250 -24.67 9.00 7.67
CA SER A 250 -25.40 9.96 6.82
C SER A 250 -26.07 11.04 7.69
N PHE A 251 -26.37 12.21 7.12
CA PHE A 251 -27.01 13.29 7.88
C PHE A 251 -28.33 12.85 8.52
N ASP A 252 -29.15 12.06 7.83
CA ASP A 252 -30.42 11.53 8.37
C ASP A 252 -30.24 10.42 9.44
N GLN A 253 -29.02 9.95 9.68
CA GLN A 253 -28.64 9.06 10.78
C GLN A 253 -28.01 9.81 11.98
N LEU A 254 -27.95 11.14 11.93
CA LEU A 254 -27.57 11.95 13.08
C LEU A 254 -28.74 12.02 14.08
N THR A 255 -28.42 11.79 15.35
CA THR A 255 -29.35 11.95 16.46
C THR A 255 -29.51 13.43 16.80
N ASP A 256 -30.73 13.86 17.15
CA ASP A 256 -30.93 15.25 17.59
C ASP A 256 -30.11 15.55 18.86
N GLY A 257 -29.61 16.78 18.96
CA GLY A 257 -28.78 17.22 20.07
C GLY A 257 -27.39 16.57 20.17
N THR A 258 -26.84 15.99 19.10
CA THR A 258 -25.49 15.39 19.07
C THR A 258 -24.41 16.42 19.47
N LYS A 259 -23.49 16.05 20.38
CA LYS A 259 -22.51 16.97 20.98
C LYS A 259 -21.09 16.65 20.55
N CYS A 260 -20.49 17.60 19.85
CA CYS A 260 -19.11 17.58 19.40
C CYS A 260 -18.23 18.43 20.34
N GLY A 261 -17.00 17.99 20.60
CA GLY A 261 -15.97 18.85 21.18
C GLY A 261 -15.57 19.94 20.18
N LYS A 262 -14.79 19.54 19.17
CA LYS A 262 -14.36 20.40 18.06
C LYS A 262 -14.98 19.94 16.74
N LEU A 263 -15.62 20.86 16.00
CA LEU A 263 -16.08 20.62 14.63
C LEU A 263 -14.98 20.95 13.63
N ILE A 264 -14.79 20.10 12.62
CA ILE A 264 -14.00 20.36 11.42
C ILE A 264 -14.97 20.48 10.26
N SER A 265 -14.78 21.50 9.41
CA SER A 265 -15.63 21.75 8.24
C SER A 265 -14.86 22.54 7.18
N GLY A 266 -15.05 22.20 5.91
CA GLY A 266 -14.45 22.96 4.82
C GLY A 266 -15.15 24.31 4.56
N SER A 267 -14.36 25.36 4.31
CA SER A 267 -14.81 26.62 3.71
C SER A 267 -14.60 26.56 2.20
N THR A 268 -15.56 27.05 1.41
CA THR A 268 -15.46 27.07 -0.06
C THR A 268 -16.50 27.99 -0.71
N HIS A 269 -16.14 28.60 -1.84
CA HIS A 269 -17.02 29.23 -2.83
C HIS A 269 -17.26 28.34 -4.06
N ARG A 270 -16.33 27.41 -4.34
CA ARG A 270 -16.37 26.50 -5.50
C ARG A 270 -17.36 25.36 -5.28
N PHE A 271 -17.24 24.63 -4.18
CA PHE A 271 -18.00 23.39 -3.93
C PHE A 271 -19.28 23.64 -3.11
N VAL A 272 -20.02 22.57 -2.82
CA VAL A 272 -21.18 22.61 -1.92
C VAL A 272 -20.77 23.02 -0.48
N PRO A 273 -21.61 23.80 0.24
CA PRO A 273 -21.33 24.16 1.64
C PRO A 273 -21.22 22.93 2.54
N GLN A 274 -20.10 22.77 3.25
CA GLN A 274 -19.80 21.52 3.97
C GLN A 274 -20.70 21.28 5.20
N ILE A 275 -21.14 22.36 5.87
CA ILE A 275 -22.15 22.29 6.91
C ILE A 275 -23.53 22.42 6.26
N SER A 276 -24.23 21.30 6.11
CA SER A 276 -25.59 21.30 5.60
C SER A 276 -26.58 21.90 6.61
N PRO A 277 -27.71 22.47 6.16
CA PRO A 277 -28.79 22.91 7.06
C PRO A 277 -29.38 21.79 7.91
N HIS A 278 -29.19 20.51 7.53
CA HIS A 278 -29.54 19.36 8.35
C HIS A 278 -28.52 19.19 9.49
N PHE A 279 -27.22 19.09 9.18
CA PHE A 279 -26.15 18.93 10.17
C PHE A 279 -26.21 20.03 11.25
N ASN A 280 -26.41 21.29 10.83
CA ASN A 280 -26.53 22.46 11.70
C ASN A 280 -27.78 22.49 12.61
N ARG A 281 -28.73 21.56 12.43
CA ARG A 281 -29.84 21.35 13.38
C ARG A 281 -29.53 20.23 14.36
N MET A 282 -29.02 19.10 13.87
CA MET A 282 -28.84 17.86 14.65
C MET A 282 -27.58 17.86 15.53
N ALA A 283 -26.55 18.63 15.16
CA ALA A 283 -25.28 18.68 15.85
C ALA A 283 -24.98 20.04 16.49
N SER A 284 -24.23 20.03 17.59
CA SER A 284 -23.74 21.21 18.32
C SER A 284 -22.28 21.01 18.71
N TRP A 285 -21.49 22.09 18.74
CA TRP A 285 -20.04 22.02 18.99
C TRP A 285 -19.55 23.11 19.95
N LYS A 286 -18.40 22.88 20.61
CA LYS A 286 -17.78 23.84 21.55
C LYS A 286 -16.80 24.78 20.84
N SER A 287 -16.05 24.27 19.87
CA SER A 287 -15.16 25.05 18.99
C SER A 287 -15.16 24.49 17.57
N GLN A 288 -14.60 25.23 16.62
CA GLN A 288 -14.61 24.88 15.20
C GLN A 288 -13.26 25.17 14.54
N ARG A 289 -12.85 24.34 13.58
CA ARG A 289 -11.77 24.61 12.64
C ARG A 289 -12.34 24.65 11.22
N LEU A 290 -12.19 25.80 10.58
CA LEU A 290 -12.47 25.97 9.16
C LEU A 290 -11.22 25.57 8.37
N VAL A 291 -11.39 24.73 7.36
CA VAL A 291 -10.32 24.31 6.44
C VAL A 291 -10.61 24.89 5.07
N ASP A 292 -9.73 25.72 4.52
CA ASP A 292 -9.94 26.26 3.18
C ASP A 292 -9.75 25.15 2.11
N LEU A 293 -10.80 24.91 1.33
CA LEU A 293 -10.83 23.96 0.22
C LEU A 293 -10.50 24.61 -1.13
N ASP A 294 -10.38 25.94 -1.18
CA ASP A 294 -10.12 26.70 -2.40
C ASP A 294 -8.70 27.27 -2.46
N CYS A 295 -8.00 27.38 -1.32
CA CYS A 295 -6.59 27.70 -1.25
C CYS A 295 -5.76 26.85 -2.24
N SER A 296 -4.96 27.53 -3.06
CA SER A 296 -4.02 26.92 -4.00
C SER A 296 -2.93 26.11 -3.29
N ARG A 297 -2.48 25.02 -3.93
CA ARG A 297 -1.37 24.18 -3.45
C ARG A 297 -0.26 24.11 -4.51
N PRO A 298 0.82 24.91 -4.40
CA PRO A 298 1.95 24.86 -5.33
C PRO A 298 2.64 23.49 -5.41
N GLU A 299 2.40 22.58 -4.46
CA GLU A 299 2.83 21.18 -4.49
C GLU A 299 1.91 20.25 -5.32
N GLU A 300 0.70 20.69 -5.66
CA GLU A 300 -0.22 20.05 -6.62
C GLU A 300 -0.01 20.58 -8.05
N ASP A 301 0.73 21.68 -8.23
CA ASP A 301 1.21 22.15 -9.51
C ASP A 301 2.37 21.28 -10.07
N ALA A 302 2.57 21.36 -11.38
CA ALA A 302 3.73 20.77 -12.04
C ALA A 302 4.99 21.57 -11.64
N PRO A 303 6.09 20.91 -11.22
CA PRO A 303 7.34 21.61 -10.91
C PRO A 303 7.83 22.47 -12.10
N PRO A 304 8.39 23.67 -11.86
CA PRO A 304 8.79 24.59 -12.93
C PRO A 304 10.12 24.20 -13.59
N ILE A 305 10.19 22.99 -14.16
CA ILE A 305 11.34 22.46 -14.91
C ILE A 305 11.10 22.72 -16.41
N PRO A 306 11.87 23.60 -17.07
CA PRO A 306 11.75 23.84 -18.51
C PRO A 306 12.00 22.56 -19.34
N GLU A 307 11.36 22.43 -20.50
CA GLU A 307 11.49 21.24 -21.36
C GLU A 307 12.95 20.96 -21.79
N SER A 308 13.75 22.01 -21.93
CA SER A 308 15.20 21.92 -22.22
C SER A 308 16.05 21.39 -21.06
N LYS A 309 15.46 21.15 -19.88
CA LYS A 309 16.10 20.52 -18.71
C LYS A 309 15.49 19.16 -18.35
N TRP A 310 14.54 18.65 -19.14
CA TRP A 310 13.97 17.33 -18.91
C TRP A 310 15.00 16.25 -19.22
N GLN A 311 15.08 15.23 -18.35
CA GLN A 311 16.01 14.11 -18.45
C GLN A 311 15.20 12.84 -18.73
N PRO A 312 15.31 12.19 -19.91
CA PRO A 312 14.66 10.91 -20.16
C PRO A 312 15.05 9.88 -19.09
N THR A 313 14.07 9.47 -18.28
CA THR A 313 14.28 8.54 -17.16
C THR A 313 13.29 7.39 -17.25
N ILE A 314 13.82 6.18 -17.42
CA ILE A 314 13.07 4.94 -17.20
C ILE A 314 12.91 4.72 -15.70
N VAL A 315 11.75 4.23 -15.28
CA VAL A 315 11.46 3.90 -13.88
C VAL A 315 11.00 2.45 -13.83
N THR A 316 11.60 1.67 -12.94
CA THR A 316 11.18 0.28 -12.68
C THR A 316 11.35 -0.05 -11.21
N GLY A 317 10.81 -1.18 -10.76
CA GLY A 317 10.97 -1.64 -9.39
C GLY A 317 10.69 -3.13 -9.25
N PHE A 318 11.44 -3.79 -8.38
CA PHE A 318 11.30 -5.22 -8.14
C PHE A 318 11.73 -5.65 -6.74
N SER A 319 11.15 -6.77 -6.33
CA SER A 319 11.51 -7.56 -5.15
C SER A 319 12.41 -8.75 -5.53
N SER A 320 13.03 -9.41 -4.55
CA SER A 320 13.99 -10.51 -4.76
C SER A 320 13.48 -11.65 -5.65
N ASN A 321 12.17 -11.94 -5.63
CA ASN A 321 11.56 -12.97 -6.47
C ASN A 321 11.36 -12.56 -7.94
N HIS A 322 11.56 -11.29 -8.28
CA HIS A 322 11.58 -10.76 -9.65
C HIS A 322 12.98 -10.24 -10.05
N MET A 323 14.01 -10.50 -9.24
CA MET A 323 15.38 -10.02 -9.49
C MET A 323 15.91 -10.47 -10.85
N ALA A 324 15.71 -11.74 -11.23
CA ALA A 324 16.16 -12.26 -12.53
C ALA A 324 15.56 -11.50 -13.72
N VAL A 325 14.24 -11.31 -13.74
CA VAL A 325 13.57 -10.58 -14.83
C VAL A 325 13.93 -9.08 -14.83
N GLY A 326 14.06 -8.46 -13.64
CA GLY A 326 14.47 -7.06 -13.51
C GLY A 326 15.89 -6.78 -14.01
N LEU A 327 16.84 -7.70 -13.79
CA LEU A 327 18.20 -7.59 -14.32
C LEU A 327 18.24 -7.76 -15.85
N LEU A 328 17.45 -8.68 -16.41
CA LEU A 328 17.29 -8.84 -17.86
C LEU A 328 16.68 -7.59 -18.51
N MET A 329 15.64 -7.02 -17.89
CA MET A 329 15.03 -5.75 -18.29
C MET A 329 16.08 -4.63 -18.38
N LEU A 330 16.82 -4.42 -17.28
CA LEU A 330 17.86 -3.39 -17.19
C LEU A 330 18.95 -3.55 -18.25
N ARG A 331 19.40 -4.77 -18.53
CA ARG A 331 20.45 -5.00 -19.54
C ARG A 331 19.94 -4.80 -20.97
N SER A 332 18.67 -5.15 -21.25
CA SER A 332 18.05 -4.83 -22.54
C SER A 332 17.90 -3.31 -22.76
N LEU A 333 17.53 -2.55 -21.71
CA LEU A 333 17.54 -1.07 -21.73
C LEU A 333 18.94 -0.53 -22.02
N GLY A 334 19.96 -1.05 -21.34
CA GLY A 334 21.36 -0.66 -21.54
C GLY A 334 21.76 -0.73 -23.01
N LYS A 335 21.52 -1.88 -23.64
CA LYS A 335 21.78 -2.09 -25.07
C LYS A 335 21.02 -1.09 -25.96
N ALA A 336 19.68 -1.04 -25.85
CA ALA A 336 18.84 -0.22 -26.71
C ALA A 336 19.14 1.30 -26.55
N ALA A 337 19.44 1.75 -25.34
CA ALA A 337 19.78 3.16 -25.09
C ALA A 337 21.19 3.52 -25.58
N LYS A 338 22.17 2.60 -25.49
CA LYS A 338 23.52 2.80 -26.05
C LYS A 338 23.48 2.89 -27.58
N GLU A 339 22.73 2.00 -28.21
CA GLU A 339 22.54 1.96 -29.67
C GLU A 339 21.74 3.19 -30.16
N GLY A 340 20.70 3.63 -29.42
CA GLY A 340 19.89 4.82 -29.75
C GLY A 340 20.44 6.18 -29.32
N ALA A 341 21.63 6.24 -28.69
CA ALA A 341 22.13 7.46 -28.04
C ALA A 341 22.27 8.67 -28.98
N VAL A 342 22.55 8.43 -30.27
CA VAL A 342 22.66 9.47 -31.30
C VAL A 342 21.30 10.04 -31.68
N GLU A 343 20.30 9.18 -31.88
CA GLU A 343 18.96 9.56 -32.35
C GLU A 343 18.15 10.28 -31.26
N LEU A 344 18.33 9.87 -29.99
CA LEU A 344 17.68 10.49 -28.85
C LEU A 344 18.18 11.92 -28.56
N GLY A 345 19.41 12.26 -28.97
CA GLY A 345 20.06 13.55 -28.73
C GLY A 345 20.29 13.93 -27.26
N THR A 346 19.80 13.11 -26.32
CA THR A 346 19.90 13.27 -24.87
C THR A 346 20.03 11.89 -24.24
N GLY A 347 20.98 11.71 -23.32
CA GLY A 347 21.21 10.43 -22.65
C GLY A 347 20.01 9.97 -21.81
N VAL A 348 19.73 8.66 -21.86
CA VAL A 348 18.72 8.01 -21.03
C VAL A 348 19.32 7.68 -19.65
N SER A 349 18.47 7.74 -18.64
CA SER A 349 18.76 7.34 -17.26
C SER A 349 17.74 6.31 -16.78
N VAL A 350 18.06 5.57 -15.71
CA VAL A 350 17.14 4.63 -15.08
C VAL A 350 17.15 4.75 -13.56
N VAL A 351 15.95 4.75 -12.99
CA VAL A 351 15.72 4.71 -11.53
C VAL A 351 15.15 3.35 -11.18
N VAL A 352 15.94 2.57 -10.43
CA VAL A 352 15.58 1.21 -10.00
C VAL A 352 15.11 1.25 -8.55
N TRP A 353 13.83 0.95 -8.32
CA TRP A 353 13.26 0.88 -6.99
C TRP A 353 13.37 -0.53 -6.42
N ALA A 354 14.34 -0.72 -5.52
CA ALA A 354 14.39 -1.89 -4.65
C ALA A 354 13.17 -1.89 -3.74
N MET A 355 12.37 -2.95 -3.77
CA MET A 355 11.14 -3.06 -2.98
C MET A 355 11.39 -3.57 -1.56
N GLU A 356 12.57 -4.12 -1.30
CA GLU A 356 13.09 -4.40 0.03
C GLU A 356 14.61 -4.17 0.08
N VAL A 357 15.21 -4.25 1.28
CA VAL A 357 16.66 -4.42 1.41
C VAL A 357 17.02 -5.81 0.88
N PHE A 358 17.68 -5.86 -0.27
CA PHE A 358 18.13 -7.12 -0.85
C PHE A 358 19.18 -7.79 0.04
N LYS A 359 19.24 -9.12 -0.03
CA LYS A 359 20.33 -9.87 0.60
C LYS A 359 21.68 -9.53 -0.06
N PRO A 360 22.83 -9.71 0.61
CA PRO A 360 24.14 -9.39 0.04
C PRO A 360 24.44 -10.06 -1.31
N GLU A 361 24.00 -11.32 -1.52
CA GLU A 361 24.19 -12.01 -2.80
C GLU A 361 23.38 -11.38 -3.95
N HIS A 362 22.15 -10.95 -3.68
CA HIS A 362 21.29 -10.27 -4.66
C HIS A 362 21.77 -8.84 -4.91
N GLN A 363 22.16 -8.12 -3.85
CA GLN A 363 22.66 -6.75 -3.96
C GLN A 363 23.95 -6.72 -4.79
N LYS A 364 24.89 -7.65 -4.59
CA LYS A 364 26.14 -7.70 -5.38
C LYS A 364 25.89 -7.86 -6.88
N ILE A 365 24.90 -8.67 -7.28
CA ILE A 365 24.56 -8.86 -8.71
C ILE A 365 23.93 -7.57 -9.25
N LEU A 366 23.03 -6.94 -8.50
CA LEU A 366 22.44 -5.65 -8.88
C LEU A 366 23.50 -4.55 -9.00
N ASP A 367 24.41 -4.41 -8.03
CA ASP A 367 25.50 -3.44 -8.06
C ASP A 367 26.37 -3.63 -9.33
N CYS A 368 26.65 -4.87 -9.71
CA CYS A 368 27.39 -5.19 -10.93
C CYS A 368 26.64 -4.75 -12.20
N VAL A 369 25.34 -5.05 -12.33
CA VAL A 369 24.54 -4.62 -13.50
C VAL A 369 24.32 -3.10 -13.54
N ILE A 370 24.29 -2.44 -12.38
CA ILE A 370 24.28 -0.97 -12.29
C ILE A 370 25.63 -0.38 -12.74
N ASP A 371 26.75 -1.05 -12.50
CA ASP A 371 28.06 -0.67 -13.04
C ASP A 371 28.16 -0.94 -14.56
N GLU A 372 27.66 -2.09 -15.04
CA GLU A 372 27.52 -2.42 -16.48
C GLU A 372 26.75 -1.29 -17.22
N LEU A 373 25.63 -0.82 -16.64
CA LEU A 373 24.84 0.31 -17.14
C LEU A 373 25.61 1.62 -17.19
N ASN A 374 26.23 2.04 -16.08
CA ASN A 374 26.91 3.33 -16.00
C ASN A 374 28.20 3.36 -16.84
N THR A 375 28.94 2.25 -16.95
CA THR A 375 30.27 2.20 -17.58
C THR A 375 30.26 1.67 -19.02
N GLU A 376 29.59 0.54 -19.30
CA GLU A 376 29.59 -0.06 -20.63
C GLU A 376 28.51 0.55 -21.54
N TYR A 377 27.33 0.86 -21.01
CA TYR A 377 26.21 1.42 -21.79
C TYR A 377 26.07 2.94 -21.70
N ASN A 378 26.78 3.61 -20.79
CA ASN A 378 26.65 5.05 -20.52
C ASN A 378 25.21 5.48 -20.18
N VAL A 379 24.43 4.57 -19.58
CA VAL A 379 23.08 4.82 -19.08
C VAL A 379 23.19 5.12 -17.59
N LYS A 380 22.87 6.35 -17.20
CA LYS A 380 22.96 6.76 -15.79
C LYS A 380 21.94 6.00 -14.95
N ALA A 381 22.42 5.05 -14.16
CA ALA A 381 21.57 4.17 -13.35
C ALA A 381 21.71 4.48 -11.85
N GLU A 382 20.58 4.60 -11.15
CA GLU A 382 20.51 4.87 -9.71
C GLU A 382 19.52 3.94 -9.00
N VAL A 383 19.90 3.42 -7.82
CA VAL A 383 19.07 2.51 -7.01
C VAL A 383 18.47 3.25 -5.80
N ARG A 384 17.15 3.14 -5.64
CA ARG A 384 16.37 3.72 -4.54
C ARG A 384 15.67 2.64 -3.75
N LEU A 385 15.60 2.76 -2.44
CA LEU A 385 14.81 1.85 -1.60
C LEU A 385 13.40 2.42 -1.37
N PHE A 386 12.36 1.65 -1.70
CA PHE A 386 10.97 2.09 -1.50
C PHE A 386 10.54 1.96 -0.03
N ASP A 387 10.13 3.09 0.57
CA ASP A 387 9.82 3.13 2.00
C ASP A 387 8.36 2.78 2.31
N PHE A 388 8.08 1.49 2.37
CA PHE A 388 6.80 0.93 2.81
C PHE A 388 6.36 1.32 4.25
N SER A 389 7.18 2.04 5.03
CA SER A 389 6.78 2.64 6.31
C SER A 389 6.33 4.10 6.21
N ALA A 390 6.67 4.81 5.12
CA ALA A 390 6.20 6.17 4.83
C ALA A 390 4.82 6.20 4.14
N HIS A 391 4.32 5.05 3.68
CA HIS A 391 3.06 4.90 2.97
C HIS A 391 2.03 4.06 3.78
N PRO A 392 0.72 4.12 3.44
CA PRO A 392 -0.31 3.36 4.14
C PRO A 392 0.02 1.87 4.23
N GLN A 393 -0.26 1.24 5.37
CA GLN A 393 0.02 -0.17 5.62
C GLN A 393 -0.68 -1.12 4.63
N TRP A 394 -1.87 -0.76 4.12
CA TRP A 394 -2.54 -1.55 3.08
C TRP A 394 -1.74 -1.67 1.77
N MET A 395 -0.77 -0.78 1.51
CA MET A 395 0.11 -0.82 0.33
C MET A 395 1.29 -1.80 0.49
N ARG A 396 1.51 -2.41 1.66
CA ARG A 396 2.71 -3.23 1.90
C ARG A 396 2.67 -4.58 1.19
N LEU A 397 3.82 -4.98 0.66
CA LEU A 397 4.05 -6.34 0.15
C LEU A 397 4.07 -7.36 1.30
N ASN A 398 2.94 -8.03 1.56
CA ASN A 398 2.86 -9.21 2.43
C ASN A 398 1.57 -10.00 2.16
N GLN A 399 1.72 -11.20 1.60
CA GLN A 399 0.61 -12.09 1.22
C GLN A 399 -0.36 -12.45 2.37
N SER A 400 0.07 -12.34 3.63
CA SER A 400 -0.76 -12.61 4.80
C SER A 400 -1.52 -11.40 5.38
N LEU A 401 -1.37 -10.20 4.81
CA LEU A 401 -1.93 -8.95 5.37
C LEU A 401 -2.61 -7.99 4.38
N GLY A 402 -2.46 -8.16 3.06
CA GLY A 402 -3.14 -7.33 2.05
C GLY A 402 -4.51 -7.86 1.64
N TYR A 403 -5.38 -7.01 1.10
CA TYR A 403 -6.74 -7.39 0.68
C TYR A 403 -6.73 -8.43 -0.44
N PHE A 404 -5.81 -8.33 -1.42
CA PHE A 404 -5.73 -9.27 -2.56
C PHE A 404 -4.40 -10.01 -2.59
N GLY A 405 -4.08 -10.70 -1.49
CA GLY A 405 -2.86 -11.48 -1.39
C GLY A 405 -1.59 -10.61 -1.34
N GLY A 406 -1.68 -9.37 -0.85
CA GLY A 406 -0.50 -8.61 -0.44
C GLY A 406 0.40 -8.09 -1.55
N THR A 407 -0.15 -7.74 -2.72
CA THR A 407 0.56 -7.08 -3.83
C THR A 407 0.79 -5.58 -3.61
N GLY A 408 0.24 -5.01 -2.53
CA GLY A 408 0.15 -3.56 -2.34
C GLY A 408 -0.78 -2.88 -3.34
N GLU A 409 -1.60 -3.66 -4.06
CA GLU A 409 -2.51 -3.21 -5.12
C GLU A 409 -1.82 -2.43 -6.24
N TYR A 410 -0.53 -2.70 -6.47
CA TYR A 410 0.37 -2.02 -7.43
C TYR A 410 0.47 -0.49 -7.26
N ALA A 411 -0.19 0.09 -6.25
CA ALA A 411 -0.31 1.52 -6.01
C ALA A 411 1.03 2.24 -5.83
N TRP A 412 2.06 1.51 -5.37
CA TRP A 412 3.43 1.99 -5.27
C TRP A 412 4.00 2.49 -6.62
N LYS A 413 3.57 1.95 -7.77
CA LYS A 413 3.95 2.44 -9.12
C LYS A 413 3.68 3.93 -9.27
N GLY A 414 2.46 4.37 -8.95
CA GLY A 414 2.04 5.77 -9.06
C GLY A 414 2.89 6.72 -8.22
N ILE A 415 3.41 6.24 -7.07
CA ILE A 415 4.31 7.00 -6.20
C ILE A 415 5.73 7.06 -6.77
N MET A 416 6.27 5.94 -7.26
CA MET A 416 7.59 5.86 -7.88
C MET A 416 7.68 6.77 -9.11
N VAL A 417 6.70 6.69 -10.00
CA VAL A 417 6.61 7.49 -11.24
C VAL A 417 6.42 8.96 -10.94
N HIS A 418 5.50 9.33 -10.03
CA HIS A 418 5.28 10.73 -9.63
C HIS A 418 6.52 11.38 -9.02
N THR A 419 7.26 10.63 -8.20
CA THR A 419 8.51 11.09 -7.57
C THR A 419 9.55 11.43 -8.66
N VAL A 420 9.84 10.51 -9.57
CA VAL A 420 10.82 10.73 -10.65
C VAL A 420 10.36 11.82 -11.61
N LEU A 421 9.08 11.83 -12.01
CA LEU A 421 8.52 12.84 -12.90
C LEU A 421 8.70 14.26 -12.35
N ARG A 422 8.52 14.46 -11.04
CA ARG A 422 8.72 15.77 -10.39
C ARG A 422 10.18 16.21 -10.31
N GLU A 423 11.14 15.29 -10.39
CA GLU A 423 12.58 15.60 -10.40
C GLU A 423 13.14 15.78 -11.81
N ARG A 424 12.65 15.00 -12.79
CA ARG A 424 13.27 14.83 -14.12
C ARG A 424 12.45 15.40 -15.27
N GLY A 425 11.19 15.76 -15.04
CA GLY A 425 10.29 16.37 -16.03
C GLY A 425 9.66 15.40 -17.04
N ILE A 426 10.23 14.21 -17.19
CA ILE A 426 9.75 13.07 -17.97
C ILE A 426 10.06 11.79 -17.20
N ALA A 427 9.14 10.84 -17.20
CA ALA A 427 9.31 9.52 -16.59
C ALA A 427 8.56 8.46 -17.40
N LEU A 428 9.21 7.34 -17.71
CA LEU A 428 8.61 6.20 -18.38
C LEU A 428 8.69 4.96 -17.47
N TRP A 429 7.56 4.53 -16.93
CA TRP A 429 7.48 3.26 -16.21
C TRP A 429 7.59 2.09 -17.17
N ALA A 430 8.32 1.06 -16.73
CA ALA A 430 8.39 -0.26 -17.32
C ALA A 430 8.46 -1.30 -16.19
N ASP A 431 7.65 -2.35 -16.26
CA ASP A 431 7.65 -3.43 -15.27
C ASP A 431 8.92 -4.30 -15.36
N ALA A 432 9.26 -4.99 -14.28
CA ALA A 432 10.46 -5.83 -14.24
C ALA A 432 10.41 -7.02 -15.23
N GLY A 433 9.20 -7.43 -15.66
CA GLY A 433 9.01 -8.40 -16.74
C GLY A 433 9.30 -7.86 -18.15
N ASP A 434 9.38 -6.53 -18.33
CA ASP A 434 9.47 -5.89 -19.65
C ASP A 434 10.85 -6.03 -20.30
N ARG A 435 10.89 -5.97 -21.65
CA ARG A 435 12.12 -5.99 -22.45
C ARG A 435 12.15 -4.85 -23.45
N PHE A 436 13.36 -4.37 -23.74
CA PHE A 436 13.67 -3.43 -24.82
C PHE A 436 14.28 -4.26 -25.97
N GLU A 437 13.46 -4.75 -26.90
CA GLU A 437 13.92 -5.67 -27.96
C GLU A 437 14.80 -4.97 -29.00
N ASP A 438 14.41 -3.76 -29.39
CA ASP A 438 15.12 -2.93 -30.35
C ASP A 438 15.20 -1.45 -29.93
N THR A 439 16.12 -0.74 -30.59
CA THR A 439 16.38 0.70 -30.37
C THR A 439 15.23 1.58 -30.86
N VAL A 440 14.62 1.23 -32.00
CA VAL A 440 13.57 2.04 -32.64
C VAL A 440 12.37 2.18 -31.70
N SER A 441 11.96 1.08 -31.06
CA SER A 441 10.92 1.00 -30.05
C SER A 441 11.14 1.99 -28.89
N LEU A 442 12.37 2.11 -28.41
CA LEU A 442 12.75 3.05 -27.34
C LEU A 442 12.74 4.50 -27.85
N VAL A 443 13.30 4.75 -29.03
CA VAL A 443 13.41 6.07 -29.65
C VAL A 443 12.03 6.65 -29.96
N GLU A 444 11.17 5.89 -30.64
CA GLU A 444 9.81 6.31 -31.00
C GLU A 444 8.93 6.51 -29.76
N THR A 445 9.01 5.62 -28.77
CA THR A 445 8.25 5.76 -27.51
C THR A 445 8.67 7.03 -26.74
N LEU A 446 9.97 7.31 -26.61
CA LEU A 446 10.45 8.51 -25.91
C LEU A 446 10.15 9.80 -26.68
N ASN A 447 10.24 9.79 -28.02
CA ASN A 447 9.88 10.94 -28.86
C ASN A 447 8.37 11.22 -28.85
N THR A 448 7.54 10.17 -28.87
CA THR A 448 6.08 10.31 -28.75
C THR A 448 5.69 10.80 -27.36
N LEU A 449 6.35 10.32 -26.30
CA LEU A 449 6.16 10.83 -24.94
C LEU A 449 6.56 12.30 -24.79
N LYS A 450 7.70 12.71 -25.35
CA LYS A 450 8.21 14.08 -25.30
C LYS A 450 7.27 15.08 -25.99
N SER A 451 6.64 14.67 -27.09
CA SER A 451 5.69 15.48 -27.86
C SER A 451 4.29 15.53 -27.24
N THR A 452 3.66 14.38 -27.00
CA THR A 452 2.27 14.27 -26.49
C THR A 452 2.13 14.52 -24.99
N GLY A 453 3.17 14.20 -24.21
CA GLY A 453 3.17 14.24 -22.75
C GLY A 453 2.62 12.99 -22.04
N PHE A 454 2.08 12.01 -22.78
CA PHE A 454 1.57 10.76 -22.23
C PHE A 454 1.72 9.61 -23.24
N VAL A 455 2.22 8.45 -22.80
CA VAL A 455 2.18 7.22 -23.60
C VAL A 455 1.74 6.01 -22.77
N SER A 456 1.03 5.10 -23.43
CA SER A 456 0.66 3.77 -22.94
C SER A 456 0.31 2.93 -24.19
N ARG A 457 -0.25 1.74 -24.00
CA ARG A 457 -0.86 0.93 -25.05
C ARG A 457 -2.30 0.56 -24.67
N LYS A 458 -3.05 0.06 -25.64
CA LYS A 458 -4.37 -0.55 -25.40
C LYS A 458 -4.17 -1.98 -24.91
N SER A 459 -4.82 -2.36 -23.82
CA SER A 459 -4.72 -3.71 -23.22
C SER A 459 -6.03 -4.50 -23.32
N HIS A 460 -5.94 -5.83 -23.17
CA HIS A 460 -7.07 -6.73 -23.44
C HIS A 460 -8.27 -6.57 -22.50
N GLY A 461 -9.39 -6.16 -23.11
CA GLY A 461 -10.70 -6.00 -22.48
C GLY A 461 -11.12 -4.53 -22.42
N THR A 462 -12.40 -4.30 -22.09
CA THR A 462 -12.98 -2.97 -21.95
C THR A 462 -13.08 -2.55 -20.47
N ILE A 463 -13.40 -1.29 -20.20
CA ILE A 463 -13.65 -0.76 -18.84
C ILE A 463 -14.64 -1.66 -18.08
N TRP A 464 -15.68 -2.18 -18.74
CA TRP A 464 -16.63 -3.17 -18.20
C TRP A 464 -15.97 -4.40 -17.57
N THR A 465 -14.89 -4.91 -18.17
CA THR A 465 -14.22 -6.15 -17.73
C THR A 465 -13.06 -5.94 -16.77
N ARG A 466 -12.54 -4.70 -16.64
CA ARG A 466 -11.29 -4.38 -15.92
C ARG A 466 -11.41 -3.25 -14.88
N THR A 467 -12.57 -2.60 -14.75
CA THR A 467 -12.79 -1.47 -13.84
C THR A 467 -14.03 -1.69 -12.98
N HIS A 468 -13.82 -1.87 -11.67
CA HIS A 468 -14.91 -2.09 -10.71
C HIS A 468 -15.85 -0.85 -10.63
N PRO A 469 -17.20 -1.00 -10.59
CA PRO A 469 -18.12 0.14 -10.69
C PRO A 469 -17.94 1.26 -9.64
N LEU A 470 -17.45 0.94 -8.44
CA LEU A 470 -17.14 1.96 -7.42
C LEU A 470 -15.96 2.87 -7.80
N HIS A 471 -15.06 2.39 -8.66
CA HIS A 471 -13.93 3.14 -9.18
C HIS A 471 -14.40 4.24 -10.14
N LEU A 472 -15.35 3.93 -11.04
CA LEU A 472 -16.01 4.93 -11.87
C LEU A 472 -16.77 5.96 -11.03
N LYS A 473 -17.48 5.52 -9.97
CA LYS A 473 -18.12 6.46 -9.02
C LYS A 473 -17.12 7.36 -8.29
N PHE A 474 -15.95 6.84 -7.89
CA PHE A 474 -14.90 7.64 -7.27
C PHE A 474 -14.42 8.77 -8.20
N PHE A 475 -14.21 8.47 -9.49
CA PHE A 475 -13.82 9.45 -10.50
C PHE A 475 -14.99 10.25 -11.11
N ARG A 476 -16.25 9.99 -10.72
CA ARG A 476 -17.46 10.53 -11.36
C ARG A 476 -17.52 10.26 -12.88
N ALA A 477 -16.91 9.17 -13.31
CA ALA A 477 -16.71 8.81 -14.70
C ALA A 477 -17.99 8.15 -15.27
N ASN A 478 -18.96 8.97 -15.65
CA ASN A 478 -20.30 8.54 -16.10
C ASN A 478 -20.60 8.83 -17.58
N LEU A 479 -19.55 8.92 -18.41
CA LEU A 479 -19.70 9.22 -19.84
C LEU A 479 -20.53 8.14 -20.57
N PRO A 480 -21.39 8.50 -21.53
CA PRO A 480 -22.07 7.52 -22.39
C PRO A 480 -21.06 6.61 -23.10
N GLY A 481 -21.30 5.29 -23.08
CA GLY A 481 -20.41 4.30 -23.70
C GLY A 481 -19.09 4.05 -22.95
N ILE A 482 -18.84 4.63 -21.76
CA ILE A 482 -17.56 4.46 -21.06
C ILE A 482 -17.20 3.00 -20.78
N TRP A 483 -18.19 2.14 -20.57
CA TRP A 483 -18.04 0.71 -20.31
C TRP A 483 -17.42 -0.06 -21.47
N ASP A 484 -17.64 0.42 -22.70
CA ASP A 484 -17.23 -0.22 -23.95
C ASP A 484 -15.83 0.25 -24.42
N LEU A 485 -15.28 1.28 -23.77
CA LEU A 485 -13.95 1.80 -24.08
C LEU A 485 -12.84 0.83 -23.66
N GLU A 486 -11.77 0.82 -24.43
CA GLU A 486 -10.57 0.00 -24.22
C GLU A 486 -9.79 0.47 -22.99
N ASN A 487 -9.06 -0.43 -22.33
CA ASN A 487 -8.18 -0.08 -21.21
C ASN A 487 -6.80 0.38 -21.70
N CYS A 488 -6.16 1.26 -20.95
CA CYS A 488 -4.71 1.43 -21.01
C CYS A 488 -3.98 0.18 -20.49
N GLU A 489 -2.68 0.10 -20.74
CA GLU A 489 -1.74 -0.83 -20.14
C GLU A 489 -0.91 -0.13 -19.06
N ALA A 490 -0.50 -0.86 -18.01
CA ALA A 490 0.31 -0.32 -16.92
C ALA A 490 1.65 -1.07 -16.71
N ALA A 491 2.01 -1.98 -17.63
CA ALA A 491 3.38 -2.49 -17.75
C ALA A 491 4.28 -1.36 -18.28
N ILE A 492 3.94 -0.80 -19.45
CA ILE A 492 4.43 0.51 -19.91
C ILE A 492 3.45 1.65 -19.63
N VAL A 493 3.93 2.71 -18.95
CA VAL A 493 3.22 3.99 -18.89
C VAL A 493 4.18 5.17 -18.73
N GLY A 494 4.08 6.17 -19.60
CA GLY A 494 4.96 7.34 -19.62
C GLY A 494 4.23 8.66 -19.43
N PHE A 495 4.87 9.60 -18.72
CA PHE A 495 4.39 10.97 -18.51
C PHE A 495 5.49 12.02 -18.71
N THR A 496 5.10 13.21 -19.16
CA THR A 496 5.87 14.45 -18.96
C THR A 496 5.04 15.47 -18.18
N LEU A 497 5.65 16.59 -17.79
CA LEU A 497 4.95 17.64 -17.07
C LEU A 497 3.75 18.24 -17.83
N LYS A 498 3.67 18.07 -19.17
CA LYS A 498 2.50 18.44 -19.98
C LYS A 498 1.21 17.79 -19.48
N LYS A 499 1.25 16.52 -19.08
CA LYS A 499 0.08 15.74 -18.60
C LYS A 499 0.07 15.52 -17.08
N TYR A 500 0.90 16.26 -16.34
CA TYR A 500 1.02 16.11 -14.89
C TYR A 500 -0.32 16.35 -14.17
N LYS A 501 -0.99 17.48 -14.41
CA LYS A 501 -2.27 17.80 -13.76
C LYS A 501 -3.44 16.92 -14.21
N GLU A 502 -3.39 16.43 -15.44
CA GLU A 502 -4.50 15.71 -16.07
C GLU A 502 -4.52 14.22 -15.73
N ILE A 503 -3.35 13.58 -15.62
CA ILE A 503 -3.25 12.13 -15.42
C ILE A 503 -2.27 11.78 -14.29
N ALA A 504 -1.01 12.21 -14.36
CA ALA A 504 0.03 11.68 -13.47
C ALA A 504 -0.20 12.03 -11.98
N ARG A 505 -0.66 13.26 -11.69
CA ARG A 505 -0.99 13.71 -10.33
C ARG A 505 -2.30 13.08 -9.82
N PRO A 506 -3.41 13.03 -10.58
CA PRO A 506 -4.59 12.26 -10.20
C PRO A 506 -4.33 10.76 -9.98
N TRP A 507 -3.45 10.14 -10.76
CA TRP A 507 -3.06 8.72 -10.61
C TRP A 507 -2.30 8.48 -9.30
N TYR A 508 -1.34 9.37 -8.99
CA TYR A 508 -0.66 9.41 -7.68
C TYR A 508 -1.63 9.59 -6.51
N GLU A 509 -2.60 10.51 -6.61
CA GLU A 509 -3.59 10.73 -5.55
C GLU A 509 -4.54 9.54 -5.37
N CYS A 510 -4.91 8.87 -6.47
CA CYS A 510 -5.65 7.61 -6.43
C CYS A 510 -4.86 6.53 -5.69
N ALA A 511 -3.56 6.40 -5.97
CA ALA A 511 -2.67 5.47 -5.30
C ALA A 511 -2.49 5.73 -3.79
N LEU A 512 -2.79 6.94 -3.28
CA LEU A 512 -2.80 7.21 -1.83
C LEU A 512 -4.11 6.84 -1.13
N ILE A 513 -5.17 6.50 -1.88
CA ILE A 513 -6.54 6.29 -1.37
C ILE A 513 -7.03 4.89 -1.79
N ARG A 514 -7.12 3.95 -0.83
CA ARG A 514 -7.52 2.56 -1.16
C ARG A 514 -8.87 2.48 -1.87
N GLN A 515 -9.85 3.29 -1.47
CA GLN A 515 -11.17 3.33 -2.14
C GLN A 515 -11.16 3.94 -3.55
N CYS A 516 -10.03 4.50 -3.99
CA CYS A 516 -9.78 4.75 -5.40
C CYS A 516 -9.11 3.52 -6.03
N ILE A 517 -7.88 3.19 -5.64
CA ILE A 517 -7.05 2.19 -6.36
C ILE A 517 -7.55 0.73 -6.25
N ALA A 518 -8.27 0.38 -5.17
CA ALA A 518 -8.77 -0.97 -4.89
C ALA A 518 -10.04 -0.90 -3.98
N PRO A 519 -11.17 -0.44 -4.52
CA PRO A 519 -12.40 -0.22 -3.76
C PRO A 519 -13.02 -1.53 -3.28
N ASP A 520 -13.70 -1.54 -2.13
CA ASP A 520 -14.24 -2.80 -1.57
C ASP A 520 -15.17 -3.52 -2.57
N GLY A 521 -14.84 -4.77 -2.90
CA GLY A 521 -15.51 -5.59 -3.92
C GLY A 521 -14.71 -5.76 -5.23
N SER A 522 -13.64 -4.98 -5.43
CA SER A 522 -12.72 -5.17 -6.53
C SER A 522 -11.77 -6.35 -6.30
N ASP A 523 -11.43 -7.14 -7.32
CA ASP A 523 -10.29 -8.09 -7.31
C ASP A 523 -9.74 -8.28 -8.74
N ARG A 524 -8.66 -9.06 -8.95
CA ARG A 524 -8.03 -9.22 -10.29
C ARG A 524 -8.96 -9.76 -11.38
N SER A 525 -10.13 -10.33 -11.05
CA SER A 525 -11.15 -10.79 -12.02
C SER A 525 -12.04 -9.68 -12.56
N ASN A 526 -12.30 -8.62 -11.77
CA ASN A 526 -13.21 -7.52 -12.12
C ASN A 526 -12.52 -6.13 -12.11
N HIS A 527 -11.26 -6.05 -11.69
CA HIS A 527 -10.50 -4.82 -11.53
C HIS A 527 -9.01 -5.02 -11.81
N ARG A 528 -8.38 -4.04 -12.46
CA ARG A 528 -6.93 -3.96 -12.67
C ARG A 528 -6.29 -2.77 -11.95
N GLN A 529 -6.71 -2.50 -10.72
CA GLN A 529 -6.06 -1.61 -9.76
C GLN A 529 -5.54 -0.28 -10.36
N ASP A 530 -4.22 -0.14 -10.52
CA ASP A 530 -3.54 1.04 -11.05
C ASP A 530 -3.76 1.24 -12.56
N GLN A 531 -3.85 0.16 -13.33
CA GLN A 531 -4.21 0.18 -14.76
C GLN A 531 -5.65 0.68 -14.97
N ALA A 532 -6.57 0.32 -14.07
CA ALA A 532 -7.95 0.81 -14.11
C ALA A 532 -8.00 2.33 -13.83
N ALA A 533 -7.25 2.81 -12.83
CA ALA A 533 -7.11 4.24 -12.55
C ALA A 533 -6.52 4.99 -13.76
N LEU A 534 -5.48 4.43 -14.37
CA LEU A 534 -4.86 4.99 -15.57
C LEU A 534 -5.85 5.09 -16.74
N SER A 535 -6.63 4.03 -16.98
CA SER A 535 -7.60 3.96 -18.08
C SER A 535 -8.74 4.97 -17.91
N VAL A 536 -9.25 5.16 -16.69
CA VAL A 536 -10.31 6.15 -16.43
C VAL A 536 -9.78 7.58 -16.56
N LEU A 537 -8.55 7.85 -16.11
CA LEU A 537 -7.93 9.16 -16.23
C LEU A 537 -7.52 9.51 -17.68
N SER A 538 -7.10 8.53 -18.47
CA SER A 538 -6.78 8.73 -19.89
C SER A 538 -8.05 9.09 -20.68
N ILE A 539 -9.17 8.38 -20.44
CA ILE A 539 -10.49 8.68 -20.99
C ILE A 539 -10.97 10.08 -20.57
N LEU A 540 -10.95 10.42 -19.28
CA LEU A 540 -11.42 11.72 -18.78
C LEU A 540 -10.58 12.91 -19.28
N SER A 541 -9.26 12.73 -19.44
CA SER A 541 -8.36 13.74 -20.01
C SER A 541 -8.33 13.76 -21.55
N ARG A 542 -9.06 12.86 -22.22
CA ARG A 542 -9.05 12.64 -23.68
C ARG A 542 -7.64 12.38 -24.23
N SER A 543 -6.81 11.69 -23.47
CA SER A 543 -5.45 11.28 -23.86
C SER A 543 -5.48 9.79 -24.19
N PRO A 544 -5.34 9.36 -25.46
CA PRO A 544 -5.48 7.95 -25.82
C PRO A 544 -4.34 7.09 -25.25
N CYS A 545 -4.62 5.81 -25.03
CA CYS A 545 -3.66 4.81 -24.55
C CYS A 545 -2.74 4.34 -25.70
N GLU A 546 -1.96 5.27 -26.26
CA GLU A 546 -1.21 5.09 -27.51
C GLU A 546 0.22 5.66 -27.39
N GLY A 547 1.06 5.42 -28.40
CA GLY A 547 2.40 6.01 -28.50
C GLY A 547 3.54 5.24 -27.83
N ALA A 548 3.26 4.11 -27.17
CA ALA A 548 4.27 3.12 -26.78
C ALA A 548 4.34 2.00 -27.83
N HIS A 549 5.56 1.60 -28.22
CA HIS A 549 5.78 0.62 -29.30
C HIS A 549 5.40 -0.82 -28.91
N GLN A 550 5.21 -1.70 -29.91
CA GLN A 550 4.77 -3.08 -29.67
C GLN A 550 5.91 -4.01 -29.22
N HIS A 551 7.12 -3.91 -29.80
CA HIS A 551 8.32 -4.65 -29.33
C HIS A 551 8.94 -4.07 -28.03
N PHE A 552 8.13 -3.38 -27.24
CA PHE A 552 8.48 -2.95 -25.91
C PHE A 552 7.63 -3.69 -24.88
N GLY A 553 8.18 -4.13 -23.75
CA GLY A 553 7.34 -4.65 -22.68
C GLY A 553 6.50 -5.87 -23.07
N HIS A 554 7.14 -6.86 -23.70
CA HIS A 554 6.63 -8.23 -23.66
C HIS A 554 6.82 -8.77 -22.23
N HIS A 555 5.80 -8.60 -21.39
CA HIS A 555 5.88 -8.87 -19.95
C HIS A 555 6.01 -10.37 -19.65
N MET A 556 7.20 -10.79 -19.21
CA MET A 556 7.41 -12.15 -18.68
C MET A 556 7.10 -12.18 -17.18
N ASP A 557 5.84 -12.49 -16.83
CA ASP A 557 5.39 -12.77 -15.45
C ASP A 557 6.03 -14.06 -14.90
N ASP A 558 6.06 -15.11 -15.71
CA ASP A 558 6.53 -16.44 -15.31
C ASP A 558 8.04 -16.61 -15.49
N ASN A 559 8.59 -17.61 -14.80
CA ASN A 559 10.00 -17.98 -14.90
C ASN A 559 10.29 -18.42 -16.34
N PRO A 560 11.19 -17.78 -17.11
CA PRO A 560 11.19 -17.89 -18.57
C PRO A 560 11.67 -19.25 -19.16
N VAL A 561 11.76 -20.27 -18.30
CA VAL A 561 11.87 -21.70 -18.65
C VAL A 561 10.53 -22.26 -19.13
N ASP A 562 9.40 -21.68 -18.71
CA ASP A 562 8.04 -22.16 -18.99
C ASP A 562 7.47 -21.68 -20.35
N SER A 563 8.25 -20.90 -21.11
CA SER A 563 7.95 -20.51 -22.49
C SER A 563 8.87 -21.19 -23.50
N ASP A 564 8.34 -21.49 -24.68
CA ASP A 564 9.09 -22.00 -25.86
C ASP A 564 10.36 -21.16 -26.11
N PRO A 565 11.50 -21.71 -26.57
CA PRO A 565 12.81 -21.06 -26.51
C PRO A 565 13.01 -20.00 -27.60
N VAL A 566 12.18 -18.97 -27.57
CA VAL A 566 12.40 -17.67 -28.20
C VAL A 566 13.60 -17.04 -27.50
N VAL A 567 14.79 -17.35 -28.01
CA VAL A 567 16.08 -16.80 -27.56
C VAL A 567 15.94 -15.28 -27.47
N THR A 568 15.94 -14.74 -26.24
CA THR A 568 15.66 -13.31 -26.02
C THR A 568 16.77 -12.49 -26.68
N LEU A 569 16.45 -11.92 -27.85
CA LEU A 569 17.41 -11.17 -28.67
C LEU A 569 17.91 -9.96 -27.87
N GLY A 570 19.23 -9.83 -27.77
CA GLY A 570 19.89 -8.72 -27.09
C GLY A 570 20.51 -9.05 -25.72
N VAL A 571 20.11 -10.15 -25.03
CA VAL A 571 20.68 -10.48 -23.72
C VAL A 571 21.61 -11.69 -23.79
N TYR A 572 22.91 -11.43 -23.93
CA TYR A 572 23.98 -12.42 -23.76
C TYR A 572 24.40 -12.51 -22.29
N THR A 573 25.01 -13.64 -21.91
CA THR A 573 25.70 -13.80 -20.62
C THR A 573 26.86 -12.80 -20.52
N THR A 574 26.87 -11.94 -19.50
CA THR A 574 28.02 -11.06 -19.17
C THR A 574 28.72 -11.50 -17.90
N HIS A 575 29.85 -10.88 -17.61
CA HIS A 575 30.60 -11.08 -16.37
C HIS A 575 29.79 -10.74 -15.11
N CYS A 576 28.76 -9.88 -15.21
CA CYS A 576 27.83 -9.57 -14.12
C CYS A 576 26.62 -10.51 -14.03
N TYR A 577 26.12 -11.05 -15.16
CA TYR A 577 24.90 -11.85 -15.17
C TYR A 577 24.92 -12.96 -16.23
N VAL A 578 24.86 -14.21 -15.76
CA VAL A 578 24.57 -15.38 -16.59
C VAL A 578 23.05 -15.48 -16.76
N ASP A 579 22.57 -15.35 -17.99
CA ASP A 579 21.19 -15.67 -18.37
C ASP A 579 20.89 -17.15 -18.08
N PRO A 580 19.98 -17.46 -17.12
CA PRO A 580 19.68 -18.84 -16.74
C PRO A 580 19.07 -19.66 -17.88
N LEU A 581 18.49 -19.01 -18.90
CA LEU A 581 17.90 -19.66 -20.07
C LEU A 581 18.94 -20.26 -21.02
N ARG A 582 20.18 -19.77 -20.98
CA ARG A 582 21.27 -20.25 -21.84
C ARG A 582 22.06 -21.40 -21.23
N LEU A 583 21.69 -21.89 -20.04
CA LEU A 583 22.34 -23.04 -19.39
C LEU A 583 22.05 -24.39 -20.06
N SER A 584 21.07 -24.46 -20.97
CA SER A 584 20.68 -25.66 -21.73
C SER A 584 21.21 -25.71 -23.17
N LEU A 585 21.78 -24.61 -23.67
CA LEU A 585 22.43 -24.56 -24.98
C LEU A 585 23.91 -24.91 -24.81
N GLU A 586 24.39 -25.93 -25.53
CA GLU A 586 25.78 -26.39 -25.45
C GLU A 586 26.75 -25.24 -25.78
N GLN A 587 27.40 -24.70 -24.75
CA GLN A 587 28.44 -23.68 -24.91
C GLN A 587 29.69 -24.32 -25.52
N GLY A 588 29.81 -24.20 -26.84
CA GLY A 588 30.99 -24.65 -27.59
C GLY A 588 32.27 -23.97 -27.09
N THR A 589 33.04 -24.71 -26.29
CA THR A 589 34.49 -24.56 -26.06
C THR A 589 35.00 -23.17 -25.68
N HIS A 590 35.08 -22.87 -24.38
CA HIS A 590 36.36 -22.72 -23.64
C HIS A 590 36.22 -21.89 -22.34
N LEU A 591 36.02 -22.56 -21.20
CA LEU A 591 36.60 -22.17 -19.91
C LEU A 591 36.86 -23.44 -19.09
N ASP A 592 38.08 -23.58 -18.56
CA ASP A 592 38.53 -24.81 -17.91
C ASP A 592 38.07 -24.96 -16.45
N HIS A 593 37.80 -26.22 -16.09
CA HIS A 593 37.62 -26.85 -14.76
C HIS A 593 37.60 -25.97 -13.48
N GLY A 594 36.50 -26.03 -12.71
CA GLY A 594 36.37 -25.21 -11.48
C GLY A 594 35.41 -25.63 -10.35
N ARG A 595 35.08 -26.91 -10.16
CA ARG A 595 34.22 -27.52 -9.09
C ARG A 595 32.71 -27.45 -9.29
N GLU A 596 32.08 -28.60 -9.13
CA GLU A 596 30.63 -28.80 -9.05
C GLU A 596 30.07 -28.32 -7.71
N GLY A 597 28.82 -27.84 -7.72
CA GLY A 597 28.06 -27.52 -6.51
C GLY A 597 26.55 -27.50 -6.81
N PRO A 598 25.69 -28.23 -6.09
CA PRO A 598 24.28 -28.35 -6.43
C PRO A 598 23.49 -27.11 -6.00
N TYR A 599 23.26 -26.19 -6.94
CA TYR A 599 22.33 -25.08 -6.75
C TYR A 599 20.88 -25.58 -6.87
N ILE A 600 20.31 -25.96 -5.73
CA ILE A 600 18.90 -26.30 -5.58
C ILE A 600 18.09 -25.00 -5.53
N TRP A 601 17.20 -24.80 -6.49
CA TRP A 601 16.30 -23.65 -6.58
C TRP A 601 15.13 -23.77 -5.58
N HIS A 602 14.60 -22.62 -5.13
CA HIS A 602 13.65 -22.49 -4.00
C HIS A 602 12.72 -21.28 -4.16
#